data_AF-A0A1C7NAX1-F1
#
_entry.id   AF-A0A1C7NAX1-F1
#
_cell.length_a   1.000
_cell.length_b   1.000
_cell.length_c   1.000
_cell.angle_alpha   90.00
_cell.angle_beta   90.00
_cell.angle_gamma   90.00
#
_symmetry.space_group_name_H-M   'P 1'
#
loop_
_entity.id
_entity.type
_entity.pdbx_description
1 polymer ?
#
loop_
_entity_poly.entity_id
_entity_poly.type
_entity_poly.pdbx_seq_one_letter_code
_entity_poly.pdbx_strand_id
1 'polypeptide(L)'
;STIIDFHQPGPSRLHHELMDWIQSYFSADIRSGHQTVYITDRPPLYLQHQGHSRTVIGIELLKSGKRNLIMFDPGRRILRSYRHSKKEEEEVSQDETSFIRKRFLCTSPLPSALLKPFRVDDKSISKHRQYQILVLGKVNYQDGKMKWDPSQGFLLDKQEREAMKNVTSFAVI
;
A
#
# COMPACT_ATOMS: atom_id res chain seq x y z
N SER A 1 -16.61 -1.86 -4.97
CA SER A 1 -15.44 -2.31 -4.20
C SER A 1 -15.70 -3.72 -3.72
N THR A 2 -14.64 -4.47 -3.40
CA THR A 2 -14.73 -5.86 -2.95
C THR A 2 -13.88 -6.04 -1.70
N ILE A 3 -14.38 -6.83 -0.74
CA ILE A 3 -13.62 -7.26 0.44
C ILE A 3 -13.15 -8.69 0.18
N ILE A 4 -11.86 -8.94 0.39
CA ILE A 4 -11.24 -10.26 0.33
C ILE A 4 -10.79 -10.63 1.73
N ASP A 5 -11.27 -11.77 2.23
CA ASP A 5 -10.94 -12.25 3.57
C ASP A 5 -9.88 -13.35 3.55
N PHE A 6 -8.71 -13.05 4.12
CA PHE A 6 -7.63 -13.99 4.39
C PHE A 6 -7.76 -14.41 5.86
N HIS A 7 -8.67 -15.36 6.11
CA HIS A 7 -9.16 -15.67 7.45
C HIS A 7 -8.12 -16.36 8.38
N GLN A 8 -7.08 -16.98 7.81
CA GLN A 8 -6.02 -17.64 8.56
C GLN A 8 -4.71 -17.72 7.75
N PRO A 9 -3.53 -17.82 8.39
CA PRO A 9 -2.29 -18.08 7.67
C PRO A 9 -2.22 -19.53 7.17
N GLY A 10 -1.32 -19.79 6.22
CA GLY A 10 -1.04 -21.13 5.72
C GLY A 10 -0.23 -21.99 6.71
N PRO A 11 0.20 -23.21 6.31
CA PRO A 11 0.89 -24.18 7.17
C PRO A 11 2.16 -23.64 7.84
N SER A 12 2.89 -22.74 7.18
CA SER A 12 4.09 -22.08 7.70
C SER A 12 3.80 -20.98 8.73
N ARG A 13 2.51 -20.76 9.08
CA ARG A 13 2.01 -19.59 9.82
C ARG A 13 2.32 -18.26 9.13
N LEU A 14 2.58 -18.29 7.83
CA LEU A 14 2.75 -17.11 7.00
C LEU A 14 1.54 -16.92 6.07
N HIS A 15 1.28 -15.67 5.71
CA HIS A 15 0.20 -15.28 4.80
C HIS A 15 0.69 -15.26 3.35
N HIS A 16 1.11 -16.41 2.82
CA HIS A 16 1.62 -16.49 1.45
C HIS A 16 0.57 -16.08 0.41
N GLU A 17 -0.67 -16.55 0.56
CA GLU A 17 -1.76 -16.21 -0.38
C GLU A 17 -2.08 -14.72 -0.41
N LEU A 18 -2.06 -14.05 0.75
CA LEU A 18 -2.20 -12.59 0.85
C LEU A 18 -1.10 -11.88 0.06
N MET A 19 0.15 -12.30 0.28
CA MET A 19 1.32 -11.68 -0.35
C MET A 19 1.36 -11.96 -1.86
N ASP A 20 1.00 -13.17 -2.28
CA ASP A 20 0.89 -13.57 -3.69
C ASP A 20 -0.22 -12.79 -4.40
N TRP A 21 -1.36 -12.59 -3.72
CA TRP A 21 -2.48 -11.83 -4.26
C TRP A 21 -2.11 -10.35 -4.43
N ILE A 22 -1.50 -9.72 -3.41
CA ILE A 22 -1.04 -8.33 -3.49
C ILE A 22 0.05 -8.17 -4.57
N GLN A 23 0.97 -9.13 -4.66
CA GLN A 23 1.98 -9.13 -5.71
C GLN A 23 1.34 -9.15 -7.09
N SER A 24 0.45 -10.11 -7.33
CA SER A 24 -0.28 -10.24 -8.60
C SER A 24 -1.09 -9.00 -8.92
N TYR A 25 -1.70 -8.38 -7.90
CA TYR A 25 -2.42 -7.13 -8.04
C TYR A 25 -1.51 -6.03 -8.58
N PHE A 26 -0.35 -5.75 -7.99
CA PHE A 26 0.52 -4.67 -8.47
C PHE A 26 1.37 -5.03 -9.71
N SER A 27 1.49 -6.30 -10.08
CA SER A 27 2.37 -6.73 -11.17
C SER A 27 1.67 -7.13 -12.47
N ALA A 28 0.34 -7.17 -12.53
CA ALA A 28 -0.37 -7.77 -13.67
C ALA A 28 -0.03 -7.14 -15.04
N ASP A 29 0.21 -5.82 -15.07
CA ASP A 29 0.46 -5.07 -16.32
C ASP A 29 1.95 -4.79 -16.56
N ILE A 30 2.82 -5.32 -15.69
CA ILE A 30 4.27 -5.15 -15.81
C ILE A 30 4.77 -6.08 -16.91
N ARG A 31 5.16 -5.48 -18.05
CA ARG A 31 5.86 -6.20 -19.11
C ARG A 31 7.31 -6.42 -18.70
N SER A 32 7.85 -7.61 -18.99
CA SER A 32 9.25 -7.92 -18.76
C SER A 32 10.14 -6.87 -19.44
N GLY A 33 10.89 -6.12 -18.64
CA GLY A 33 11.80 -5.08 -19.10
C GLY A 33 12.96 -4.89 -18.13
N HIS A 34 13.94 -4.06 -18.51
CA HIS A 34 15.12 -3.78 -17.70
C HIS A 34 14.86 -2.82 -16.52
N GLN A 35 13.62 -2.38 -16.32
CA GLN A 35 13.26 -1.49 -15.21
C GLN A 35 13.18 -2.24 -13.88
N THR A 36 13.60 -1.58 -12.81
CA THR A 36 13.57 -2.10 -11.44
C THR A 36 12.43 -1.49 -10.61
N VAL A 37 11.82 -0.41 -11.10
CA VAL A 37 10.70 0.28 -10.46
C VAL A 37 9.61 0.47 -11.52
N TYR A 38 8.39 0.05 -11.18
CA TYR A 38 7.22 0.17 -12.03
C TYR A 38 6.14 0.95 -11.29
N ILE A 39 5.64 2.01 -11.92
CA ILE A 39 4.51 2.79 -11.42
C ILE A 39 3.26 2.25 -12.12
N THR A 40 2.23 1.94 -11.34
CA THR A 40 0.94 1.48 -11.86
C THR A 40 -0.14 2.50 -11.57
N ASP A 41 -1.22 2.46 -12.33
CA ASP A 41 -2.45 3.21 -12.11
C ASP A 41 -3.40 2.54 -11.09
N ARG A 42 -2.95 1.45 -10.47
CA ARG A 42 -3.75 0.66 -9.54
C ARG A 42 -3.96 1.41 -8.23
N PRO A 43 -5.20 1.47 -7.71
CA PRO A 43 -5.46 2.15 -6.46
C PRO A 43 -4.78 1.43 -5.28
N PRO A 44 -4.45 2.16 -4.20
CA PRO A 44 -4.00 1.55 -2.95
C PRO A 44 -5.00 0.55 -2.38
N LEU A 45 -4.49 -0.41 -1.62
CA LEU A 45 -5.30 -1.44 -0.95
C LEU A 45 -5.46 -1.10 0.53
N TYR A 46 -6.68 -1.14 1.04
CA TYR A 46 -6.92 -1.02 2.48
C TYR A 46 -6.76 -2.39 3.12
N LEU A 47 -5.78 -2.51 4.02
CA LEU A 47 -5.47 -3.75 4.72
C LEU A 47 -5.91 -3.64 6.18
N GLN A 48 -6.90 -4.44 6.55
CA GLN A 48 -7.45 -4.52 7.89
C GLN A 48 -6.93 -5.78 8.58
N HIS A 49 -6.60 -5.65 9.86
CA HIS A 49 -6.51 -6.78 10.79
C HIS A 49 -7.19 -6.42 12.10
N GLN A 50 -7.20 -7.31 13.08
CA GLN A 50 -7.77 -7.00 14.39
C GLN A 50 -7.07 -5.76 14.99
N GLY A 51 -7.87 -4.74 15.32
CA GLY A 51 -7.46 -3.56 16.07
C GLY A 51 -6.78 -2.45 15.27
N HIS A 52 -6.46 -2.63 13.98
CA HIS A 52 -5.80 -1.59 13.19
C HIS A 52 -5.96 -1.75 11.68
N SER A 53 -5.84 -0.63 10.96
CA SER A 53 -5.87 -0.60 9.49
C SER A 53 -4.64 0.12 8.94
N ARG A 54 -4.20 -0.33 7.77
CA ARG A 54 -3.06 0.23 7.03
C ARG A 54 -3.40 0.30 5.55
N THR A 55 -2.67 1.14 4.82
CA THR A 55 -2.87 1.30 3.37
C THR A 55 -1.64 0.77 2.64
N VAL A 56 -1.80 -0.27 1.83
CA VAL A 56 -0.74 -0.81 0.97
C VAL A 56 -0.70 -0.05 -0.34
N ILE A 57 0.45 0.50 -0.68
CA ILE A 57 0.66 1.32 -1.89
C ILE A 57 1.58 0.65 -2.91
N GLY A 58 2.14 -0.51 -2.59
CA GLY A 58 2.98 -1.26 -3.50
C GLY A 58 3.66 -2.45 -2.82
N ILE A 59 4.50 -3.12 -3.59
CA ILE A 59 5.28 -4.28 -3.17
C ILE A 59 6.69 -4.21 -3.73
N GLU A 60 7.67 -4.59 -2.93
CA GLU A 60 9.07 -4.70 -3.29
C GLU A 60 9.48 -6.18 -3.30
N LEU A 61 10.09 -6.62 -4.39
CA LEU A 61 10.66 -7.95 -4.54
C LEU A 61 12.19 -7.87 -4.48
N LEU A 62 12.79 -8.53 -3.49
CA LEU A 62 14.24 -8.56 -3.33
C LEU A 62 14.84 -9.65 -4.20
N LYS A 63 16.11 -9.48 -4.60
CA LYS A 63 16.89 -10.52 -5.31
C LYS A 63 16.97 -11.85 -4.56
N SER A 64 16.78 -11.83 -3.24
CA SER A 64 16.73 -13.03 -2.39
C SER A 64 15.40 -13.79 -2.46
N GLY A 65 14.41 -13.29 -3.20
CA GLY A 65 13.04 -13.82 -3.24
C GLY A 65 12.14 -13.32 -2.10
N LYS A 66 12.68 -12.58 -1.13
CA LYS A 66 11.89 -11.97 -0.05
C LYS A 66 11.04 -10.81 -0.58
N ARG A 67 9.94 -10.54 0.12
CA ARG A 67 8.97 -9.50 -0.25
C ARG A 67 8.76 -8.52 0.90
N ASN A 68 8.63 -7.24 0.55
CA ASN A 68 8.16 -6.22 1.47
C ASN A 68 6.94 -5.54 0.88
N LEU A 69 5.86 -5.44 1.65
CA LEU A 69 4.78 -4.51 1.36
C LEU A 69 5.23 -3.09 1.68
N ILE A 70 4.86 -2.15 0.82
CA ILE A 70 5.06 -0.72 1.08
C ILE A 70 3.74 -0.16 1.60
N MET A 71 3.73 0.31 2.84
CA MET A 71 2.51 0.70 3.54
C MET A 71 2.58 2.07 4.18
N PHE A 72 1.46 2.78 4.15
CA PHE A 72 1.18 3.88 5.06
C PHE A 72 0.40 3.38 6.28
N ASP A 73 0.85 3.84 7.45
CA ASP A 73 0.25 3.52 8.74
C ASP A 73 -0.21 4.82 9.41
N PRO A 74 -1.53 5.06 9.56
CA PRO A 74 -2.05 6.28 10.18
C PRO A 74 -1.68 6.40 11.66
N GLY A 75 -1.37 5.29 12.34
CA GLY A 75 -0.89 5.27 13.72
C GLY A 75 0.58 5.70 13.86
N ARG A 76 1.32 5.83 12.74
CA ARG A 76 2.76 6.07 12.78
C ARG A 76 3.10 7.57 12.77
N ARG A 77 3.78 8.02 13.82
CA ARG A 77 4.28 9.39 13.95
C ARG A 77 5.67 9.52 13.32
N ILE A 78 5.72 9.70 12.00
CA ILE A 78 6.99 9.80 11.26
C ILE A 78 7.72 11.12 11.56
N LEU A 79 6.97 12.20 11.82
CA LEU A 79 7.51 13.56 11.93
C LEU A 79 8.25 13.87 13.24
N ARG A 80 8.14 13.06 14.30
CA ARG A 80 8.80 13.37 15.59
C ARG A 80 10.23 12.86 15.66
N SER A 81 10.49 11.67 15.11
CA SER A 81 11.81 11.04 15.18
C SER A 81 12.88 11.75 14.35
N TYR A 82 12.49 12.43 13.26
CA TYR A 82 13.43 13.15 12.38
C TYR A 82 13.56 14.65 12.65
N ARG A 83 12.66 15.23 13.47
CA ARG A 83 12.81 16.62 13.95
C ARG A 83 13.86 16.72 15.05
N HIS A 84 14.09 15.65 15.82
CA HIS A 84 15.09 15.67 16.88
C HIS A 84 16.52 15.44 16.40
N SER A 85 16.72 14.90 15.20
CA SER A 85 18.04 14.70 14.59
C SER A 85 18.60 15.93 13.87
N LYS A 86 17.90 17.07 13.91
CA LYS A 86 18.27 18.28 13.16
C LYS A 86 18.23 19.55 14.02
N LYS A 87 18.64 19.44 15.29
CA LYS A 87 18.76 20.59 16.20
C LYS A 87 20.16 21.23 16.21
N GLU A 88 21.09 20.77 15.38
CA GLU A 88 22.49 21.27 15.36
C GLU A 88 22.91 21.97 14.06
N GLU A 89 22.08 22.09 13.01
CA GLU A 89 22.54 22.64 11.70
C GLU A 89 21.59 23.63 11.00
N GLU A 90 20.67 24.31 11.68
CA GLU A 90 19.84 25.34 11.04
C GLU A 90 20.05 26.73 11.62
N GLU A 91 21.13 27.39 11.18
CA GLU A 91 21.07 28.83 10.94
C GLU A 91 20.45 29.08 9.56
N VAL A 92 19.24 29.66 9.60
CA VAL A 92 18.60 30.64 8.70
C VAL A 92 18.71 30.43 7.17
N SER A 93 17.60 29.99 6.56
CA SER A 93 17.10 30.60 5.31
C SER A 93 15.56 30.44 5.20
N GLN A 94 14.87 31.56 5.03
CA GLN A 94 13.40 31.74 5.11
C GLN A 94 12.64 31.32 3.84
N ASP A 95 12.99 30.18 3.24
CA ASP A 95 12.26 29.69 2.06
C ASP A 95 11.81 28.23 2.27
N GLU A 96 10.58 28.08 2.77
CA GLU A 96 9.88 26.82 3.04
C GLU A 96 9.79 25.92 1.78
N THR A 97 9.78 26.51 0.58
CA THR A 97 9.70 25.74 -0.67
C THR A 97 11.04 25.09 -1.05
N SER A 98 12.16 25.67 -0.60
CA SER A 98 13.50 25.12 -0.83
C SER A 98 13.76 23.85 -0.01
N PHE A 99 13.10 23.72 1.14
CA PHE A 99 13.29 22.63 2.10
C PHE A 99 12.72 21.30 1.62
N ILE A 100 11.54 21.31 1.02
CA ILE A 100 10.94 20.12 0.40
C ILE A 100 11.80 19.70 -0.80
N ARG A 101 12.22 20.65 -1.64
CA ARG A 101 13.06 20.38 -2.81
C ARG A 101 14.41 19.75 -2.43
N LYS A 102 15.11 20.28 -1.41
CA LYS A 102 16.38 19.70 -0.93
C LYS A 102 16.23 18.29 -0.34
N ARG A 103 15.08 17.94 0.25
CA ARG A 103 14.84 16.61 0.86
C ARG A 103 14.56 15.49 -0.15
N PHE A 104 14.00 15.82 -1.32
CA PHE A 104 13.64 14.83 -2.33
C PHE A 104 14.52 14.85 -3.58
N LEU A 105 15.29 15.92 -3.81
CA LEU A 105 16.19 16.07 -4.97
C LEU A 105 17.68 15.95 -4.59
N CYS A 106 18.00 15.51 -3.38
CA CYS A 106 19.39 15.30 -2.98
C CYS A 106 20.00 14.17 -3.81
N THR A 107 21.11 14.46 -4.48
CA THR A 107 21.86 13.54 -5.36
C THR A 107 22.69 12.50 -4.59
N SER A 108 22.61 12.48 -3.26
CA SER A 108 23.15 11.41 -2.41
C SER A 108 22.11 10.30 -2.22
N PRO A 109 22.49 9.02 -2.21
CA PRO A 109 21.54 7.93 -2.05
C PRO A 109 20.78 8.11 -0.73
N LEU A 110 19.46 8.25 -0.80
CA LEU A 110 18.61 8.35 0.38
C LEU A 110 18.98 7.23 1.35
N PRO A 111 19.28 7.53 2.63
CA PRO A 111 19.59 6.51 3.60
C PRO A 111 18.47 5.47 3.61
N SER A 112 18.81 4.19 3.39
CA SER A 112 17.85 3.07 3.37
C SER A 112 16.95 3.03 4.63
N ALA A 113 17.45 3.61 5.73
CA ALA A 113 16.73 3.87 6.97
C ALA A 113 15.44 4.69 6.81
N LEU A 114 15.32 5.57 5.82
CA LEU A 114 14.12 6.39 5.57
C LEU A 114 12.95 5.58 5.01
N LEU A 115 13.24 4.48 4.29
CA LEU A 115 12.22 3.60 3.73
C LEU A 115 11.83 2.47 4.67
N LYS A 116 12.69 2.14 5.64
CA LYS A 116 12.44 1.10 6.65
C LYS A 116 11.08 1.26 7.36
N PRO A 117 10.60 2.48 7.68
CA PRO A 117 9.27 2.68 8.24
C PRO A 117 8.10 2.20 7.38
N PHE A 118 8.26 2.19 6.06
CA PHE A 118 7.17 1.88 5.14
C PHE A 118 7.22 0.44 4.66
N ARG A 119 8.37 -0.25 4.83
CA ARG A 119 8.54 -1.66 4.49
C ARG A 119 8.00 -2.57 5.58
N VAL A 120 7.09 -3.46 5.21
CA VAL A 120 6.52 -4.50 6.09
C VAL A 120 6.78 -5.86 5.45
N ASP A 121 7.55 -6.70 6.12
CA ASP A 121 7.95 -8.03 5.63
C ASP A 121 6.92 -9.12 5.99
N ASP A 122 7.08 -10.31 5.38
CA ASP A 122 6.24 -11.50 5.64
C ASP A 122 6.11 -11.82 7.15
N LYS A 123 7.20 -11.64 7.90
CA LYS A 123 7.24 -11.90 9.36
C LYS A 123 6.43 -10.90 10.16
N SER A 124 6.35 -9.65 9.71
CA SER A 124 5.52 -8.64 10.35
C SER A 124 4.04 -8.89 10.05
N ILE A 125 3.73 -9.38 8.84
CA ILE A 125 2.38 -9.77 8.46
C ILE A 125 1.91 -10.99 9.27
N SER A 126 2.77 -11.98 9.51
CA SER A 126 2.38 -13.20 10.25
C SER A 126 1.99 -13.00 11.72
N LYS A 127 2.20 -11.80 12.28
CA LYS A 127 1.80 -11.47 13.67
C LYS A 127 0.30 -11.48 13.90
N HIS A 128 -0.49 -11.29 12.85
CA HIS A 128 -1.95 -11.31 12.94
C HIS A 128 -2.51 -12.56 12.27
N ARG A 129 -3.53 -13.15 12.89
CA ARG A 129 -4.15 -14.39 12.40
C ARG A 129 -4.92 -14.16 11.10
N GLN A 130 -5.56 -13.01 10.96
CA GLN A 130 -6.48 -12.72 9.88
C GLN A 130 -6.21 -11.35 9.30
N TYR A 131 -6.42 -11.24 7.99
CA TYR A 131 -6.43 -9.97 7.27
C TYR A 131 -7.64 -9.89 6.34
N GLN A 132 -8.17 -8.69 6.19
CA GLN A 132 -9.12 -8.37 5.13
C GLN A 132 -8.54 -7.29 4.25
N ILE A 133 -8.65 -7.45 2.94
CA ILE A 133 -8.33 -6.41 1.97
C ILE A 133 -9.62 -5.82 1.44
N LEU A 134 -9.77 -4.50 1.54
CA LEU A 134 -10.73 -3.76 0.74
C LEU A 134 -10.02 -3.18 -0.50
N VAL A 135 -10.50 -3.59 -1.67
CA VAL A 135 -10.01 -3.14 -2.98
C VAL A 135 -11.13 -2.44 -3.75
N LEU A 136 -10.77 -1.41 -4.51
CA LEU A 136 -11.71 -0.71 -5.39
C LEU A 136 -11.91 -1.50 -6.69
N GLY A 137 -13.12 -1.51 -7.26
CA GLY A 137 -13.47 -2.38 -8.39
C GLY A 137 -13.98 -3.76 -7.96
N LYS A 138 -14.09 -4.68 -8.94
CA LYS A 138 -14.53 -6.08 -8.74
C LYS A 138 -13.34 -7.04 -8.70
N VAL A 139 -13.52 -8.15 -7.98
CA VAL A 139 -12.58 -9.27 -7.93
C VAL A 139 -13.33 -10.52 -8.36
N ASN A 140 -12.83 -11.19 -9.38
CA ASN A 140 -13.45 -12.38 -9.97
C ASN A 140 -12.61 -13.62 -9.65
N TYR A 141 -13.26 -14.78 -9.57
CA TYR A 141 -12.57 -16.06 -9.45
C TYR A 141 -12.28 -16.59 -10.86
N GLN A 142 -11.01 -16.68 -11.24
CA GLN A 142 -10.56 -17.12 -12.56
C GLN A 142 -9.38 -18.09 -12.39
N ASP A 143 -9.43 -19.24 -13.04
CA ASP A 143 -8.38 -20.28 -12.99
C ASP A 143 -8.04 -20.76 -11.57
N GLY A 144 -9.04 -20.87 -10.69
CA GLY A 144 -8.81 -21.27 -9.31
C GLY A 144 -8.16 -20.19 -8.44
N LYS A 145 -8.06 -18.94 -8.91
CA LYS A 145 -7.47 -17.82 -8.18
C LYS A 145 -8.34 -16.57 -8.25
N MET A 146 -8.34 -15.80 -7.17
CA MET A 146 -8.98 -14.48 -7.15
C MET A 146 -8.11 -13.49 -7.94
N LYS A 147 -8.69 -12.83 -8.95
CA LYS A 147 -8.02 -11.81 -9.77
C LYS A 147 -8.85 -10.53 -9.78
N TRP A 148 -8.17 -9.39 -9.69
CA TRP A 148 -8.80 -8.08 -9.83
C TRP A 148 -9.16 -7.82 -11.28
N ASP A 149 -10.37 -7.32 -11.52
CA ASP A 149 -10.89 -7.05 -12.87
C ASP A 149 -10.58 -5.60 -13.29
N PRO A 150 -9.69 -5.38 -14.28
CA PRO A 150 -9.35 -4.04 -14.75
C PRO A 150 -10.49 -3.34 -15.50
N SER A 151 -11.41 -4.11 -16.09
CA SER A 151 -12.53 -3.56 -16.89
C SER A 151 -13.72 -3.11 -16.02
N GLN A 152 -13.78 -3.60 -14.79
CA GLN A 152 -14.80 -3.26 -13.79
C GLN A 152 -14.12 -2.54 -12.61
N GLY A 153 -13.25 -1.60 -12.97
CA GLY A 153 -12.31 -0.92 -12.09
C GLY A 153 -12.93 0.16 -11.19
N PHE A 154 -12.07 1.05 -10.69
CA PHE A 154 -12.36 1.98 -9.60
C PHE A 154 -12.97 3.32 -10.05
N LEU A 155 -12.82 3.69 -11.32
CA LEU A 155 -13.49 4.84 -11.91
C LEU A 155 -14.78 4.35 -12.54
N LEU A 156 -15.85 4.37 -11.76
CA LEU A 156 -17.19 4.24 -12.30
C LEU A 156 -17.40 5.35 -13.33
N ASP A 157 -17.88 4.99 -14.51
CA ASP A 157 -18.38 6.00 -15.44
C ASP A 157 -19.59 6.73 -14.83
N LYS A 158 -20.08 7.78 -15.51
CA LYS A 158 -21.18 8.58 -14.97
C LYS A 158 -22.45 7.74 -14.76
N GLN A 159 -22.73 6.83 -15.68
CA GLN A 159 -23.92 5.98 -15.65
C GLN A 159 -23.84 4.95 -14.54
N GLU A 160 -22.71 4.26 -14.40
CA GLU A 160 -22.43 3.31 -13.33
C GLU A 160 -22.47 3.99 -11.95
N ARG A 161 -21.91 5.21 -11.83
CA ARG A 161 -21.96 5.99 -10.58
C ARG A 161 -23.39 6.35 -10.20
N GLU A 162 -24.20 6.77 -11.16
CA GLU A 162 -25.61 7.11 -10.92
C GLU A 162 -26.43 5.87 -10.55
N ALA A 163 -26.16 4.73 -11.19
CA ALA A 163 -26.81 3.45 -10.84
C ALA A 163 -26.41 2.91 -9.45
N MET A 164 -25.18 3.18 -9.00
CA MET A 164 -24.66 2.71 -7.70
C MET A 164 -24.81 3.72 -6.56
N LYS A 165 -25.44 4.89 -6.79
CA LYS A 165 -25.72 5.91 -5.77
C LYS A 165 -26.84 5.43 -4.83
N ASN A 166 -26.52 4.59 -3.86
CA ASN A 166 -27.35 4.40 -2.68
C ASN A 166 -26.97 5.47 -1.65
N VAL A 167 -27.52 6.68 -1.80
CA VAL A 167 -27.31 7.77 -0.84
C VAL A 167 -28.26 7.58 0.32
N THR A 168 -27.78 6.94 1.39
CA THR A 168 -28.46 6.97 2.69
C THR A 168 -27.92 8.16 3.47
N SER A 169 -28.72 9.22 3.60
CA SER A 169 -28.39 10.34 4.48
C SER A 169 -28.62 9.96 5.93
N PHE A 170 -27.63 10.19 6.80
CA PHE A 170 -27.89 10.27 8.24
C PHE A 170 -28.62 11.58 8.52
N ALA A 171 -29.89 11.50 8.92
CA ALA A 171 -30.51 12.58 9.65
C ALA A 171 -30.04 12.48 11.10
N VAL A 172 -29.27 13.46 11.56
CA VAL A 172 -29.04 13.64 12.99
C VAL A 172 -30.35 14.16 13.56
N ILE A 173 -30.99 13.36 14.42
CA ILE A 173 -32.19 13.77 15.19
C ILE A 173 -31.72 14.59 16.39
#